data_AF-A0A5E6WPT6-F1
#
_entry.id   AF-A0A5E6WPT6-F1
#
_cell.length_a   1.000
_cell.length_b   1.000
_cell.length_c   1.000
_cell.angle_alpha   90.00
_cell.angle_beta   90.00
_cell.angle_gamma   90.00
#
_symmetry.space_group_name_H-M   'P 1'
#
loop_
_entity.id
_entity.type
_entity.pdbx_description
1 polymer ?
#
loop_
_entity_poly.entity_id
_entity_poly.type
_entity_poly.pdbx_seq_one_letter_code
_entity_poly.pdbx_strand_id
1 'polypeptide(L)' 'MVCPFDRAQALEQRQRDAAIAAALAAARPSGPSLTHCEDCDKPIPEKRQALGGMTRCVPCQSLIEQGQRR' A
#
# COMPACT_ATOMS: atom_id res chain seq x y z
N MET A 1 -29.96 21.90 -18.45
CA MET A 1 -28.58 22.33 -18.73
C MET A 1 -27.77 22.04 -17.48
N VAL A 2 -26.80 21.13 -17.54
CA VAL A 2 -25.91 20.83 -16.41
C VAL A 2 -24.94 22.00 -16.26
N CYS A 3 -24.81 22.57 -15.06
CA CYS A 3 -23.91 23.71 -14.89
C CYS A 3 -22.44 23.25 -14.86
N PRO A 4 -21.48 24.16 -15.10
CA PRO A 4 -20.06 23.81 -15.04
C PRO A 4 -19.62 23.17 -13.71
N PHE A 5 -20.23 23.55 -12.59
CA PHE A 5 -19.91 22.99 -11.27
C PHE A 5 -20.38 21.53 -11.12
N ASP A 6 -21.60 21.21 -11.56
CA ASP A 6 -22.10 19.82 -11.57
C ASP A 6 -21.19 18.91 -12.40
N ARG A 7 -20.72 19.41 -13.55
CA ARG A 7 -19.75 18.67 -14.39
C ARG A 7 -18.41 18.48 -13.68
N ALA A 8 -17.91 19.50 -12.99
CA ALA A 8 -16.66 19.41 -12.23
C ALA A 8 -16.76 18.39 -11.09
N GLN A 9 -17.86 18.41 -10.33
CA GLN A 9 -18.11 17.45 -9.24
C GLN A 9 -18.17 16.02 -9.77
N ALA A 10 -18.86 15.78 -10.89
CA ALA A 10 -18.92 14.45 -11.50
C ALA A 10 -17.54 13.94 -11.96
N LEU A 11 -16.65 14.83 -12.43
CA LEU A 11 -15.27 14.47 -12.78
C LEU A 11 -14.45 14.14 -11.54
N GLU A 12 -14.54 14.95 -10.48
CA GLU A 12 -13.80 14.72 -9.25
C GLU A 12 -14.22 13.40 -8.59
N GLN A 13 -15.52 13.11 -8.56
CA GLN A 13 -16.05 11.86 -8.04
C GLN A 13 -15.46 10.66 -8.79
N ARG A 14 -15.49 10.70 -10.14
CA ARG A 14 -14.90 9.63 -10.97
C ARG A 14 -13.41 9.44 -10.71
N GLN A 15 -12.66 10.53 -10.53
CA GLN A 15 -11.22 10.46 -10.23
C GLN A 15 -10.98 9.85 -8.85
N ARG A 16 -11.77 10.22 -7.84
CA ARG A 16 -11.70 9.64 -6.49
C ARG A 16 -12.02 8.14 -6.52
N ASP A 17 -13.10 7.74 -7.17
CA ASP A 17 -13.49 6.34 -7.29
C ASP A 17 -12.43 5.51 -8.02
N ALA A 18 -11.86 6.04 -9.11
CA ALA A 18 -10.77 5.39 -9.83
C ALA A 18 -9.51 5.23 -8.96
N ALA A 19 -9.14 6.25 -8.17
CA ALA A 19 -8.00 6.18 -7.26
C ALA A 19 -8.20 5.16 -6.15
N ILE A 20 -9.41 5.10 -5.57
CA ILE A 20 -9.76 4.09 -4.55
C ILE A 20 -9.71 2.68 -5.16
N ALA A 21 -10.29 2.49 -6.35
CA ALA A 21 -10.25 1.21 -7.05
C ALA A 21 -8.81 0.77 -7.35
N ALA A 22 -7.96 1.69 -7.81
CA ALA A 22 -6.55 1.41 -8.06
C ALA A 22 -5.80 1.04 -6.77
N ALA A 23 -6.05 1.74 -5.65
CA ALA A 23 -5.43 1.43 -4.37
C ALA A 23 -5.89 0.07 -3.78
N LEU A 24 -7.13 -0.33 -4.03
CA LEU A 24 -7.64 -1.65 -3.65
C LEU A 24 -7.12 -2.76 -4.57
N ALA A 25 -6.96 -2.47 -5.86
CA ALA A 25 -6.40 -3.41 -6.84
C ALA A 25 -4.87 -3.57 -6.71
N ALA A 26 -4.19 -2.60 -6.12
CA ALA A 26 -2.77 -2.72 -5.78
C ALA A 26 -2.58 -3.99 -4.94
N ALA A 27 -1.72 -4.88 -5.42
CA ALA A 27 -1.53 -6.20 -4.85
C ALA A 27 -1.18 -6.08 -3.36
N ARG A 28 -2.12 -6.44 -2.49
CA ARG A 28 -1.79 -6.74 -1.10
C ARG A 28 -0.93 -7.99 -1.12
N PRO A 29 0.16 -8.04 -0.36
CA PRO A 29 0.99 -9.21 -0.36
C PRO A 29 0.18 -10.37 0.22
N SER A 30 -0.15 -11.34 -0.63
CA SER A 30 -0.92 -12.53 -0.29
C SER A 30 0.03 -13.70 -0.19
N GLY A 31 0.18 -14.29 1.00
CA GLY A 31 1.06 -15.44 1.22
C GLY A 31 1.52 -15.57 2.67
N PRO A 32 2.26 -16.64 3.01
CA PRO A 32 2.91 -16.73 4.32
C PRO A 32 3.95 -15.61 4.47
N SER A 33 3.97 -14.96 5.62
CA SER A 33 5.01 -13.96 5.94
C SER A 33 6.37 -14.63 6.10
N LEU A 34 7.45 -13.94 5.76
CA LEU A 34 8.80 -14.40 6.06
C LEU A 34 9.07 -14.33 7.57
N THR A 35 9.89 -15.24 8.07
CA THR A 35 10.34 -15.24 9.47
C THR A 35 11.44 -14.21 9.71
N HIS A 36 12.25 -13.92 8.68
CA HIS A 36 13.37 -12.98 8.71
C HIS A 36 13.24 -11.98 7.57
N CYS A 37 13.69 -10.75 7.81
CA CYS A 37 13.64 -9.66 6.84
C CYS A 37 14.66 -9.85 5.73
N GLU A 38 14.26 -9.74 4.45
CA GLU A 38 15.16 -9.86 3.28
C GLU A 38 16.33 -8.86 3.27
N ASP A 39 16.15 -7.67 3.86
CA ASP A 39 17.13 -6.57 3.78
C ASP A 39 18.15 -6.52 4.92
N CYS A 40 17.82 -7.10 6.08
CA CYS A 40 18.67 -6.98 7.27
C CYS A 40 18.75 -8.25 8.11
N ASP A 41 18.15 -9.35 7.64
CA ASP A 41 18.11 -10.66 8.29
C ASP A 41 17.59 -10.68 9.74
N LYS A 42 16.99 -9.57 10.19
CA LYS A 42 16.38 -9.48 11.52
C LYS A 42 15.05 -10.23 11.56
N PRO A 43 14.71 -10.86 12.69
CA PRO A 43 13.43 -11.55 12.84
C PRO A 43 12.27 -10.56 12.69
N ILE A 44 11.27 -10.94 11.88
CA ILE A 44 10.03 -10.17 11.72
C ILE A 44 9.13 -10.48 12.92
N PRO A 45 8.58 -9.47 13.63
CA PRO A 45 7.73 -9.73 14.80
C PRO A 45 6.46 -10.51 14.41
N GLU A 46 6.05 -11.46 15.26
CA GLU A 46 4.90 -12.35 15.01
C GLU A 46 3.59 -11.60 14.71
N LYS A 47 3.37 -10.45 15.37
CA LYS A 47 2.22 -9.57 15.10
C LYS A 47 2.13 -9.14 13.63
N ARG A 48 3.27 -8.95 12.97
CA ARG A 48 3.37 -8.60 11.56
C ARG A 48 3.29 -9.85 10.69
N GLN A 49 3.87 -10.97 11.13
CA GLN A 49 3.74 -12.24 10.42
C GLN A 49 2.26 -12.67 10.28
N ALA A 50 1.46 -12.45 11.32
CA ALA A 50 0.02 -12.76 11.36
C ALA A 50 -0.82 -11.98 10.33
N LEU A 51 -0.32 -10.85 9.82
CA LEU A 51 -1.00 -10.07 8.77
C LEU A 51 -0.85 -10.71 7.37
N GLY A 52 0.08 -11.63 7.20
CA GLY A 52 0.36 -12.31 5.93
C GLY A 52 1.18 -11.45 4.95
N GLY A 53 1.98 -12.11 4.11
CA GLY A 53 2.68 -11.51 2.98
C GLY A 53 3.84 -10.56 3.34
N MET A 54 4.29 -10.54 4.59
CA MET A 54 5.34 -9.59 5.01
C MET A 54 6.72 -10.13 4.66
N THR A 55 7.44 -9.44 3.77
CA THR A 55 8.83 -9.81 3.39
C THR A 55 9.90 -8.99 4.11
N ARG A 56 9.54 -7.79 4.60
CA ARG A 56 10.44 -6.85 5.27
C ARG A 56 9.98 -6.51 6.69
N CYS A 57 10.94 -6.20 7.55
CA CYS A 57 10.67 -5.63 8.88
C CYS A 57 10.21 -4.17 8.79
N VAL A 58 9.60 -3.67 9.88
CA VAL A 58 9.09 -2.29 9.98
C VAL A 58 10.12 -1.23 9.58
N PRO A 59 11.34 -1.20 10.14
CA PRO A 59 12.29 -0.14 9.81
C PRO A 59 12.71 -0.18 8.32
N CYS A 60 12.97 -1.36 7.77
CA CYS A 60 13.31 -1.50 6.35
C CYS A 60 12.16 -1.06 5.43
N GLN A 61 10.92 -1.42 5.77
CA GLN A 61 9.75 -0.97 5.02
C GLN A 61 9.62 0.56 5.06
N SER A 62 9.76 1.17 6.25
CA SER A 62 9.65 2.62 6.40
C SER A 62 10.74 3.38 5.62
N LEU A 63 11.96 2.87 5.55
CA LEU A 63 13.04 3.48 4.76
C LEU A 63 12.71 3.49 3.25
N ILE A 64 12.09 2.42 2.75
CA ILE A 64 11.66 2.32 1.34
C ILE A 64 10.49 3.27 1.07
N GLU A 65 9.49 3.29 1.95
CA GLU A 65 8.33 4.19 1.82
C GLU A 65 8.73 5.68 1.89
N GLN A 66 9.73 6.01 2.71
CA GLN A 66 10.30 7.35 2.77
C GLN A 66 11.18 7.70 1.57
N GLY A 67 11.40 6.78 0.63
CA GLY A 67 12.23 6.98 -0.55
C GLY A 67 13.71 7.17 -0.23
N GLN A 68 14.14 6.81 0.98
CA GLN A 68 15.55 6.89 1.41
C GLN A 68 16.41 5.75 0.85
N ARG A 69 15.77 4.72 0.29
CA ARG A 69 16.40 3.57 -0.37
C ARG A 69 15.88 3.51 -1.81
N ARG A 70 16.45 4.34 -2.69
CA ARG A 70 16.23 4.32 -4.16
C ARG A 70 17.45 3.74 -4.87
#